data_AF-A0A3N1XN32-F1
#
_entry.id   AF-A0A3N1XN32-F1
#
_cell.length_a   1.000
_cell.length_b   1.000
_cell.length_c   1.000
_cell.angle_alpha   90.00
_cell.angle_beta   90.00
_cell.angle_gamma   90.00
#
_symmetry.space_group_name_H-M   'P 1'
#
loop_
_entity.id
_entity.type
_entity.pdbx_description
1 polymer ?
#
loop_
_entity_poly.entity_id
_entity_poly.type
_entity_poly.pdbx_seq_one_letter_code
_entity_poly.pdbx_strand_id
1 'polypeptide(L)'
;MNNQNTFLKNDNNQRFPREHAFIGSAAKIPVSTPTPVLSVSPVILPSQERMVDLEVRVTVPTTGSNLPIVLLSHGLGHSNFISSLYGYGPFVNFLASHGFVVIQPTHLDSRMLSLDLQAPDAPVVWKSRVEDMTNILDQLDAIVTEVPGLAGRTNHDLIAVIGHSMGALTAGMLLGEQLTMEDGTIIDMSDARIKAGVLLASPGNGGNDLSPATYEMFPFYRNPIFSKMVKPTLVIAGDADSESPWTNRGADWHTDPYTLSPGPKCLVTIPGGMHSLGGISGYDAAESIDENPERAATVARLTWAYLCSALIPENSAWSSACDVMAKMTNLGKVECK
;
A
#
# COMPACT_ATOMS: atom_id res chain seq x y z
N MET A 1 -45.69 -34.56 9.66
CA MET A 1 -44.58 -35.35 9.08
C MET A 1 -43.55 -34.37 8.55
N ASN A 2 -42.33 -34.46 9.09
CA ASN A 2 -41.02 -34.01 8.60
C ASN A 2 -40.85 -32.50 8.21
N ASN A 3 -39.87 -31.75 8.70
CA ASN A 3 -38.51 -32.11 9.09
C ASN A 3 -38.03 -31.29 10.29
N GLN A 4 -37.40 -31.99 11.24
CA GLN A 4 -36.45 -31.42 12.18
C GLN A 4 -35.20 -30.97 11.42
N ASN A 5 -34.84 -29.69 11.52
CA ASN A 5 -33.47 -29.23 11.27
C ASN A 5 -32.93 -28.64 12.56
N THR A 6 -32.55 -29.54 13.46
CA THR A 6 -31.65 -29.28 14.58
C THR A 6 -30.23 -29.18 14.04
N PHE A 7 -29.81 -27.99 13.61
CA PHE A 7 -28.38 -27.70 13.49
C PHE A 7 -27.86 -27.31 14.88
N LEU A 8 -27.33 -28.33 15.55
CA LEU A 8 -26.20 -28.34 16.47
C LEU A 8 -25.82 -26.99 17.11
N LYS A 9 -26.03 -26.93 18.43
CA LYS A 9 -25.14 -26.18 19.33
C LYS A 9 -23.69 -26.52 18.98
N ASN A 10 -22.87 -25.50 18.74
CA ASN A 10 -21.44 -25.58 18.96
C ASN A 10 -21.05 -24.45 19.91
N ASP A 11 -20.50 -24.89 21.04
CA ASP A 11 -19.98 -24.09 22.14
C ASP A 11 -18.92 -23.08 21.68
N ASN A 12 -18.79 -22.01 22.46
CA ASN A 12 -17.78 -20.96 22.39
C ASN A 12 -16.37 -21.45 21.99
N ASN A 13 -16.11 -21.47 20.70
CA ASN A 13 -14.77 -21.61 20.14
C ASN A 13 -14.70 -20.68 18.93
N GLN A 14 -14.46 -19.39 19.17
CA GLN A 14 -14.15 -18.44 18.11
C GLN A 14 -12.83 -18.89 17.44
N ARG A 15 -12.94 -19.78 16.45
CA ARG A 15 -11.86 -20.11 15.53
C ARG A 15 -11.85 -19.01 14.46
N PHE A 16 -11.15 -17.93 14.77
CA PHE A 16 -10.69 -16.96 13.76
C PHE A 16 -9.79 -17.69 12.75
N PRO A 17 -9.66 -17.20 11.49
CA PRO A 17 -8.83 -17.87 10.50
C PRO A 17 -7.41 -18.02 11.05
N ARG A 18 -6.88 -19.25 10.98
CA ARG A 18 -5.45 -19.45 11.20
C ARG A 18 -4.74 -18.74 10.06
N GLU A 19 -3.79 -17.88 10.39
CA GLU A 19 -2.83 -17.39 9.41
C GLU A 19 -2.15 -18.55 8.70
N HIS A 20 -1.55 -18.28 7.54
CA HIS A 20 -0.92 -19.31 6.73
C HIS A 20 0.12 -20.10 7.56
N ALA A 21 0.13 -21.43 7.43
CA ALA A 21 1.00 -22.28 8.26
C ALA A 21 2.51 -22.01 8.04
N PHE A 22 2.87 -21.41 6.91
CA PHE A 22 4.26 -21.12 6.52
C PHE A 22 4.71 -19.68 6.79
N ILE A 23 4.00 -18.91 7.62
CA ILE A 23 4.48 -17.57 8.02
C ILE A 23 5.70 -17.62 8.97
N GLY A 24 6.06 -18.80 9.49
CA GLY A 24 7.29 -19.01 10.23
C GLY A 24 7.50 -18.06 11.43
N SER A 25 8.70 -17.50 11.51
CA SER A 25 9.12 -16.55 12.54
C SER A 25 8.40 -15.21 12.46
N ALA A 26 7.80 -14.84 11.31
CA ALA A 26 6.99 -13.63 11.19
C ALA A 26 5.83 -13.63 12.21
N ALA A 27 5.31 -14.81 12.58
CA ALA A 27 4.28 -14.96 13.61
C ALA A 27 4.63 -14.31 14.97
N LYS A 28 5.93 -14.11 15.25
CA LYS A 28 6.41 -13.53 16.50
C LYS A 28 6.35 -11.99 16.50
N ILE A 29 6.16 -11.35 15.35
CA ILE A 29 5.92 -9.91 15.27
C ILE A 29 4.48 -9.67 15.75
N PRO A 30 4.30 -8.95 16.86
CA PRO A 30 3.01 -8.85 17.54
C PRO A 30 2.01 -8.05 16.71
N VAL A 31 0.78 -8.57 16.62
CA VAL A 31 -0.37 -7.89 16.03
C VAL A 31 -1.60 -8.08 16.89
N SER A 32 -2.62 -7.26 16.66
CA SER A 32 -3.92 -7.43 17.33
C SER A 32 -4.56 -8.77 16.96
N THR A 33 -5.55 -9.22 17.74
CA THR A 33 -6.35 -10.38 17.33
C THR A 33 -7.15 -10.04 16.06
N PRO A 34 -7.11 -10.88 15.00
CA PRO A 34 -7.81 -10.58 13.77
C PRO A 34 -9.33 -10.66 13.97
N THR A 35 -10.04 -9.79 13.27
CA THR A 35 -11.51 -9.76 13.19
C THR A 35 -11.96 -10.18 11.79
N PRO A 36 -13.17 -10.75 11.64
CA PRO A 36 -13.74 -11.01 10.32
C PRO A 36 -13.88 -9.71 9.53
N VAL A 37 -13.70 -9.77 8.20
CA VAL A 37 -13.77 -8.61 7.32
C VAL A 37 -15.00 -8.65 6.41
N LEU A 38 -15.50 -7.47 6.05
CA LEU A 38 -16.48 -7.24 4.98
C LEU A 38 -15.76 -6.53 3.82
N SER A 39 -16.02 -6.95 2.60
CA SER A 39 -15.46 -6.34 1.39
C SER A 39 -16.58 -5.94 0.44
N VAL A 40 -16.66 -4.67 0.06
CA VAL A 40 -17.64 -4.13 -0.89
C VAL A 40 -16.89 -3.70 -2.16
N SER A 41 -17.33 -4.19 -3.32
CA SER A 41 -16.67 -3.95 -4.60
C SER A 41 -17.61 -4.21 -5.78
N PRO A 42 -17.63 -3.34 -6.82
CA PRO A 42 -17.06 -2.00 -6.80
C PRO A 42 -17.94 -1.01 -6.00
N VAL A 43 -17.32 -0.02 -5.37
CA VAL A 43 -17.95 1.26 -5.03
C VAL A 43 -17.54 2.23 -6.14
N ILE A 44 -18.51 2.84 -6.81
CA ILE A 44 -18.28 3.67 -8.00
C ILE A 44 -18.30 5.14 -7.59
N LEU A 45 -17.24 5.87 -7.92
CA LEU A 45 -17.09 7.30 -7.69
C LEU A 45 -17.16 8.04 -9.03
N PRO A 46 -18.27 8.76 -9.29
CA PRO A 46 -18.38 9.57 -10.50
C PRO A 46 -17.24 10.57 -10.60
N SER A 47 -16.65 10.72 -11.80
CA SER A 47 -15.57 11.69 -12.01
C SER A 47 -15.64 12.29 -13.41
N GLN A 48 -15.99 13.58 -13.48
CA GLN A 48 -16.13 14.29 -14.76
C GLN A 48 -14.79 14.54 -15.48
N GLU A 49 -13.68 14.50 -14.73
CA GLU A 49 -12.33 14.78 -15.24
C GLU A 49 -11.55 13.51 -15.60
N ARG A 50 -12.15 12.32 -15.36
CA ARG A 50 -11.56 11.02 -15.74
C ARG A 50 -12.23 10.45 -16.98
N MET A 51 -11.49 9.62 -17.71
CA MET A 51 -12.01 8.91 -18.88
C MET A 51 -13.13 7.92 -18.53
N VAL A 52 -13.10 7.37 -17.32
CA VAL A 52 -14.12 6.48 -16.74
C VAL A 52 -14.24 6.76 -15.24
N ASP A 53 -15.41 6.46 -14.69
CA ASP A 53 -15.66 6.56 -13.25
C ASP A 53 -14.60 5.77 -12.46
N LEU A 54 -14.27 6.27 -11.27
CA LEU A 54 -13.28 5.65 -10.42
C LEU A 54 -13.93 4.52 -9.63
N GLU A 55 -13.56 3.29 -9.94
CA GLU A 55 -13.97 2.11 -9.17
C GLU A 55 -13.00 1.87 -8.01
N VAL A 56 -13.54 1.69 -6.80
CA VAL A 56 -12.78 1.32 -5.62
C VAL A 56 -13.35 0.07 -4.95
N ARG A 57 -12.48 -0.66 -4.24
CA ARG A 57 -12.89 -1.69 -3.29
C ARG A 57 -12.62 -1.21 -1.87
N VAL A 58 -13.60 -1.40 -0.99
CA VAL A 58 -13.49 -1.06 0.43
C VAL A 58 -13.54 -2.34 1.26
N THR A 59 -12.48 -2.60 2.01
CA THR A 59 -12.38 -3.77 2.91
C THR A 59 -12.25 -3.30 4.35
N VAL A 60 -13.14 -3.77 5.23
CA VAL A 60 -13.28 -3.26 6.60
C VAL A 60 -13.42 -4.40 7.61
N PRO A 61 -12.98 -4.22 8.86
CA PRO A 61 -13.35 -5.14 9.94
C PRO A 61 -14.86 -5.08 10.16
N THR A 62 -15.46 -6.21 10.54
CA THR A 62 -16.90 -6.31 10.84
C THR A 62 -17.27 -5.63 12.16
N THR A 63 -16.29 -5.35 13.03
CA THR A 63 -16.47 -4.70 14.33
C THR A 63 -15.43 -3.60 14.56
N GLY A 64 -15.55 -2.87 15.68
CA GLY A 64 -14.68 -1.74 16.02
C GLY A 64 -15.26 -0.38 15.61
N SER A 65 -14.72 0.67 16.19
CA SER A 65 -15.07 2.07 15.96
C SER A 65 -13.79 2.90 15.92
N ASN A 66 -13.88 4.18 15.51
CA ASN A 66 -12.72 5.06 15.40
C ASN A 66 -11.61 4.47 14.49
N LEU A 67 -12.03 3.79 13.43
CA LEU A 67 -11.17 3.00 12.56
C LEU A 67 -10.31 3.92 11.68
N PRO A 68 -8.98 3.77 11.70
CA PRO A 68 -8.10 4.44 10.75
C PRO A 68 -8.36 3.99 9.32
N ILE A 69 -8.14 4.90 8.37
CA ILE A 69 -8.32 4.66 6.93
C ILE A 69 -6.96 4.55 6.26
N VAL A 70 -6.81 3.57 5.38
CA VAL A 70 -5.65 3.36 4.52
C VAL A 70 -6.10 3.38 3.08
N LEU A 71 -5.53 4.28 2.28
CA LEU A 71 -5.61 4.18 0.83
C LEU A 71 -4.43 3.37 0.31
N LEU A 72 -4.67 2.37 -0.55
CA LEU A 72 -3.62 1.52 -1.12
C LEU A 72 -3.55 1.71 -2.63
N SER A 73 -2.45 2.28 -3.13
CA SER A 73 -2.18 2.43 -4.56
C SER A 73 -1.37 1.25 -5.09
N HIS A 74 -1.90 0.59 -6.13
CA HIS A 74 -1.25 -0.56 -6.76
C HIS A 74 -0.05 -0.14 -7.63
N GLY A 75 0.91 -1.03 -7.80
CA GLY A 75 2.00 -0.90 -8.78
C GLY A 75 1.53 -0.86 -10.24
N LEU A 76 2.49 -0.65 -11.13
CA LEU A 76 2.28 -0.79 -12.57
C LEU A 76 2.56 -2.24 -12.95
N GLY A 77 1.67 -2.87 -13.72
CA GLY A 77 1.82 -4.28 -14.06
C GLY A 77 1.04 -4.69 -15.31
N HIS A 78 1.52 -5.75 -15.95
CA HIS A 78 0.93 -6.30 -17.18
C HIS A 78 -0.18 -7.34 -16.90
N SER A 79 -0.37 -7.69 -15.63
CA SER A 79 -1.45 -8.56 -15.19
C SER A 79 -2.82 -7.91 -15.41
N ASN A 80 -3.79 -8.71 -15.84
CA ASN A 80 -5.12 -8.21 -16.18
C ASN A 80 -5.90 -7.62 -14.99
N PHE A 81 -5.61 -8.08 -13.76
CA PHE A 81 -6.39 -7.70 -12.56
C PHE A 81 -5.56 -7.33 -11.34
N ILE A 82 -4.27 -7.67 -11.26
CA ILE A 82 -3.50 -7.44 -10.03
C ILE A 82 -3.20 -5.95 -9.81
N SER A 83 -2.95 -5.21 -10.89
CA SER A 83 -2.82 -3.75 -10.85
C SER A 83 -4.20 -3.09 -10.92
N SER A 84 -5.09 -3.41 -9.97
CA SER A 84 -6.43 -2.83 -9.83
C SER A 84 -6.99 -3.09 -8.42
N LEU A 85 -8.26 -2.74 -8.20
CA LEU A 85 -9.00 -3.06 -6.97
C LEU A 85 -9.12 -4.56 -6.61
N TYR A 86 -8.66 -5.48 -7.47
CA TYR A 86 -8.65 -6.92 -7.22
C TYR A 86 -7.31 -7.45 -6.69
N GLY A 87 -6.25 -6.64 -6.75
CA GLY A 87 -4.94 -7.02 -6.25
C GLY A 87 -4.80 -6.98 -4.74
N TYR A 88 -3.58 -7.25 -4.29
CA TYR A 88 -3.08 -7.07 -2.92
C TYR A 88 -3.90 -7.82 -1.85
N GLY A 89 -4.64 -8.86 -2.23
CA GLY A 89 -5.49 -9.66 -1.34
C GLY A 89 -4.84 -10.07 -0.01
N PRO A 90 -3.63 -10.68 -0.02
CA PRO A 90 -2.91 -11.04 1.21
C PRO A 90 -2.74 -9.87 2.18
N PHE A 91 -2.43 -8.71 1.62
CA PHE A 91 -2.05 -7.52 2.36
C PHE A 91 -3.28 -6.73 2.84
N VAL A 92 -4.26 -6.53 1.96
CA VAL A 92 -5.52 -5.83 2.25
C VAL A 92 -6.34 -6.59 3.30
N ASN A 93 -6.49 -7.91 3.14
CA ASN A 93 -7.23 -8.73 4.09
C ASN A 93 -6.59 -8.70 5.48
N PHE A 94 -5.26 -8.73 5.54
CA PHE A 94 -4.51 -8.63 6.78
C PHE A 94 -4.78 -7.30 7.48
N LEU A 95 -4.50 -6.17 6.83
CA LEU A 95 -4.69 -4.84 7.43
C LEU A 95 -6.15 -4.63 7.91
N ALA A 96 -7.12 -5.02 7.09
CA ALA A 96 -8.53 -4.87 7.45
C ALA A 96 -8.91 -5.74 8.65
N SER A 97 -8.45 -7.00 8.71
CA SER A 97 -8.71 -7.88 9.84
C SER A 97 -8.11 -7.35 11.15
N HIS A 98 -7.06 -6.52 11.05
CA HIS A 98 -6.37 -5.92 12.18
C HIS A 98 -6.75 -4.44 12.45
N GLY A 99 -7.92 -4.00 11.96
CA GLY A 99 -8.57 -2.77 12.43
C GLY A 99 -8.48 -1.57 11.48
N PHE A 100 -8.03 -1.75 10.23
CA PHE A 100 -8.00 -0.68 9.23
C PHE A 100 -9.20 -0.75 8.27
N VAL A 101 -9.68 0.41 7.83
CA VAL A 101 -10.50 0.52 6.62
C VAL A 101 -9.56 0.68 5.45
N VAL A 102 -9.54 -0.28 4.52
CA VAL A 102 -8.63 -0.26 3.36
C VAL A 102 -9.42 0.05 2.10
N ILE A 103 -9.04 1.12 1.40
CA ILE A 103 -9.63 1.55 0.13
C ILE A 103 -8.58 1.38 -0.97
N GLN A 104 -8.90 0.59 -1.99
CA GLN A 104 -8.02 0.36 -3.15
C GLN A 104 -8.72 0.77 -4.46
N PRO A 105 -8.13 1.64 -5.28
CA PRO A 105 -8.70 2.02 -6.57
C PRO A 105 -8.25 1.13 -7.73
N THR A 106 -8.95 1.26 -8.84
CA THR A 106 -8.42 0.95 -10.17
C THR A 106 -7.96 2.24 -10.86
N HIS A 107 -6.65 2.44 -10.96
CA HIS A 107 -6.07 3.56 -11.70
C HIS A 107 -6.25 3.40 -13.22
N LEU A 108 -6.22 4.50 -13.99
CA LEU A 108 -6.51 4.50 -15.43
C LEU A 108 -5.58 3.60 -16.25
N ASP A 109 -4.35 3.41 -15.80
CA ASP A 109 -3.34 2.56 -16.43
C ASP A 109 -3.45 1.08 -16.05
N SER A 110 -4.50 0.71 -15.31
CA SER A 110 -4.85 -0.69 -15.12
C SER A 110 -5.28 -1.33 -16.44
N ARG A 111 -4.71 -2.49 -16.75
CA ARG A 111 -5.16 -3.32 -17.87
C ARG A 111 -6.61 -3.79 -17.75
N MET A 112 -7.18 -3.79 -16.55
CA MET A 112 -8.59 -4.10 -16.33
C MET A 112 -9.52 -3.16 -17.12
N LEU A 113 -9.14 -1.90 -17.29
CA LEU A 113 -9.94 -0.90 -18.00
C LEU A 113 -9.69 -0.90 -19.52
N SER A 114 -8.56 -1.46 -19.98
CA SER A 114 -8.18 -1.55 -21.39
C SER A 114 -8.29 -0.21 -22.15
N LEU A 115 -7.88 0.89 -21.51
CA LEU A 115 -7.95 2.24 -22.08
C LEU A 115 -6.76 2.54 -23.01
N ASP A 116 -7.00 3.37 -24.03
CA ASP A 116 -5.95 3.95 -24.84
C ASP A 116 -5.41 5.23 -24.19
N LEU A 117 -4.32 5.10 -23.45
CA LEU A 117 -3.66 6.21 -22.77
C LEU A 117 -2.62 6.94 -23.63
N GLN A 118 -2.55 6.62 -24.92
CA GLN A 118 -1.72 7.34 -25.90
C GLN A 118 -2.53 8.36 -26.72
N ALA A 119 -3.85 8.43 -26.51
CA ALA A 119 -4.69 9.42 -27.14
C ALA A 119 -4.25 10.85 -26.75
N PRO A 120 -4.34 11.86 -27.65
CA PRO A 120 -3.86 13.21 -27.39
C PRO A 120 -4.46 13.91 -26.16
N ASP A 121 -5.67 13.51 -25.78
CA ASP A 121 -6.45 14.00 -24.63
C ASP A 121 -6.39 13.07 -23.42
N ALA A 122 -5.61 11.99 -23.48
CA ALA A 122 -5.45 11.07 -22.36
C ALA A 122 -4.77 11.75 -21.16
N PRO A 123 -5.24 11.52 -19.93
CA PRO A 123 -4.60 12.05 -18.74
C PRO A 123 -3.16 11.54 -18.57
N VAL A 124 -2.31 12.39 -18.01
CA VAL A 124 -0.95 12.01 -17.65
C VAL A 124 -0.98 10.99 -16.51
N VAL A 125 -0.54 9.75 -16.78
CA VAL A 125 -0.74 8.58 -15.91
C VAL A 125 -0.28 8.76 -14.47
N TRP A 126 0.93 9.26 -14.25
CA TRP A 126 1.43 9.44 -12.88
C TRP A 126 0.60 10.48 -12.11
N LYS A 127 0.12 11.52 -12.80
CA LYS A 127 -0.65 12.60 -12.20
C LYS A 127 -2.06 12.14 -11.88
N SER A 128 -2.70 11.43 -12.83
CA SER A 128 -4.04 10.89 -12.64
C SER A 128 -4.08 9.90 -11.47
N ARG A 129 -3.04 9.08 -11.27
CA ARG A 129 -2.92 8.23 -10.08
C ARG A 129 -3.01 9.00 -8.76
N VAL A 130 -2.37 10.17 -8.66
CA VAL A 130 -2.42 11.00 -7.45
C VAL A 130 -3.79 11.67 -7.32
N GLU A 131 -4.33 12.19 -8.42
CA GLU A 131 -5.67 12.78 -8.47
C GLU A 131 -6.76 11.78 -8.06
N ASP A 132 -6.61 10.49 -8.38
CA ASP A 132 -7.53 9.43 -7.95
C ASP A 132 -7.58 9.30 -6.43
N MET A 133 -6.42 9.37 -5.80
CA MET A 133 -6.29 9.22 -4.37
C MET A 133 -6.87 10.44 -3.67
N THR A 134 -6.63 11.66 -4.20
CA THR A 134 -7.28 12.88 -3.73
C THR A 134 -8.79 12.81 -3.91
N ASN A 135 -9.29 12.30 -5.03
CA ASN A 135 -10.72 12.13 -5.30
C ASN A 135 -11.38 11.15 -4.30
N ILE A 136 -10.70 10.07 -3.93
CA ILE A 136 -11.15 9.16 -2.86
C ILE A 136 -11.27 9.93 -1.54
N LEU A 137 -10.27 10.75 -1.21
CA LEU A 137 -10.28 11.56 0.01
C LEU A 137 -11.41 12.59 0.03
N ASP A 138 -11.72 13.18 -1.13
CA ASP A 138 -12.81 14.16 -1.29
C ASP A 138 -14.20 13.52 -1.16
N GLN A 139 -14.31 12.24 -1.53
CA GLN A 139 -15.57 11.49 -1.50
C GLN A 139 -15.65 10.47 -0.35
N LEU A 140 -14.83 10.58 0.70
CA LEU A 140 -14.80 9.60 1.80
C LEU A 140 -16.16 9.36 2.44
N ASP A 141 -16.95 10.40 2.69
CA ASP A 141 -18.29 10.26 3.29
C ASP A 141 -19.25 9.46 2.39
N ALA A 142 -19.15 9.66 1.07
CA ALA A 142 -19.94 8.91 0.10
C ALA A 142 -19.51 7.43 0.10
N ILE A 143 -18.21 7.16 0.08
CA ILE A 143 -17.65 5.80 0.16
C ILE A 143 -18.12 5.11 1.44
N VAL A 144 -18.05 5.80 2.59
CA VAL A 144 -18.45 5.24 3.89
C VAL A 144 -19.95 4.90 3.92
N THR A 145 -20.78 5.72 3.26
CA THR A 145 -22.22 5.51 3.18
C THR A 145 -22.58 4.26 2.37
N GLU A 146 -21.82 3.95 1.32
CA GLU A 146 -22.03 2.77 0.46
C GLU A 146 -21.64 1.44 1.13
N VAL A 147 -20.89 1.47 2.24
CA VAL A 147 -20.43 0.25 2.92
C VAL A 147 -21.37 -0.12 4.09
N PRO A 148 -22.06 -1.28 4.02
CA PRO A 148 -22.99 -1.70 5.06
C PRO A 148 -22.35 -1.73 6.45
N GLY A 149 -22.91 -0.95 7.37
CA GLY A 149 -22.49 -0.92 8.77
C GLY A 149 -21.17 -0.21 9.02
N LEU A 150 -20.62 0.58 8.08
CA LEU A 150 -19.40 1.38 8.30
C LEU A 150 -19.69 2.80 8.84
N ALA A 151 -20.88 3.34 8.57
CA ALA A 151 -21.28 4.68 9.00
C ALA A 151 -21.01 4.92 10.50
N GLY A 152 -20.31 6.03 10.81
CA GLY A 152 -19.95 6.43 12.17
C GLY A 152 -18.81 5.63 12.81
N ARG A 153 -18.16 4.71 12.09
CA ARG A 153 -17.04 3.90 12.62
C ARG A 153 -15.67 4.34 12.11
N THR A 154 -15.57 5.18 11.09
CA THR A 154 -14.30 5.71 10.58
C THR A 154 -13.81 6.91 11.39
N ASN A 155 -12.49 7.12 11.40
CA ASN A 155 -11.89 8.35 11.87
C ASN A 155 -11.10 9.01 10.73
N HIS A 156 -11.58 10.18 10.28
CA HIS A 156 -11.02 10.90 9.13
C HIS A 156 -9.77 11.72 9.50
N ASP A 157 -9.41 11.81 10.78
CA ASP A 157 -8.13 12.37 11.23
C ASP A 157 -7.00 11.33 11.17
N LEU A 158 -7.33 10.04 11.03
CA LEU A 158 -6.40 8.91 11.05
C LEU A 158 -6.27 8.28 9.66
N ILE A 159 -5.79 9.05 8.68
CA ILE A 159 -5.64 8.61 7.30
C ILE A 159 -4.17 8.35 6.98
N ALA A 160 -3.89 7.19 6.40
CA ALA A 160 -2.59 6.83 5.84
C ALA A 160 -2.70 6.42 4.37
N VAL A 161 -1.54 6.39 3.70
CA VAL A 161 -1.41 5.89 2.33
C VAL A 161 -0.33 4.81 2.26
N ILE A 162 -0.61 3.78 1.47
CA ILE A 162 0.36 2.74 1.12
C ILE A 162 0.49 2.70 -0.39
N GLY A 163 1.71 2.51 -0.87
CA GLY A 163 1.96 2.32 -2.29
C GLY A 163 3.02 1.25 -2.53
N HIS A 164 2.85 0.50 -3.62
CA HIS A 164 3.84 -0.46 -4.11
C HIS A 164 4.36 -0.04 -5.49
N SER A 165 5.68 -0.02 -5.71
CA SER A 165 6.28 0.29 -7.02
C SER A 165 5.78 1.65 -7.55
N MET A 166 5.19 1.74 -8.75
CA MET A 166 4.54 2.96 -9.23
C MET A 166 3.51 3.53 -8.24
N GLY A 167 2.80 2.68 -7.49
CA GLY A 167 1.91 3.11 -6.42
C GLY A 167 2.65 3.72 -5.23
N ALA A 168 3.91 3.32 -4.99
CA ALA A 168 4.77 3.95 -3.99
C ALA A 168 5.19 5.36 -4.41
N LEU A 169 5.41 5.62 -5.70
CA LEU A 169 5.55 6.99 -6.21
C LEU A 169 4.27 7.80 -5.94
N THR A 170 3.09 7.26 -6.28
CA THR A 170 1.80 7.91 -5.96
C THR A 170 1.68 8.27 -4.48
N ALA A 171 1.99 7.31 -3.60
CA ALA A 171 1.97 7.48 -2.16
C ALA A 171 3.03 8.50 -1.70
N GLY A 172 4.23 8.46 -2.25
CA GLY A 172 5.33 9.40 -1.99
C GLY A 172 4.90 10.83 -2.30
N MET A 173 4.26 11.07 -3.44
CA MET A 173 3.78 12.40 -3.83
C MET A 173 2.75 12.95 -2.84
N LEU A 174 1.80 12.12 -2.41
CA LEU A 174 0.83 12.48 -1.35
C LEU A 174 1.49 12.76 0.01
N LEU A 175 2.68 12.18 0.25
CA LEU A 175 3.49 12.35 1.45
C LEU A 175 4.46 13.55 1.36
N GLY A 176 4.60 14.19 0.19
CA GLY A 176 5.44 15.36 -0.03
C GLY A 176 6.68 15.12 -0.90
N GLU A 177 6.81 13.97 -1.56
CA GLU A 177 7.71 13.84 -2.72
C GLU A 177 7.23 14.79 -3.82
N GLN A 178 8.15 15.54 -4.41
CA GLN A 178 7.85 16.49 -5.49
C GLN A 178 8.60 16.09 -6.75
N LEU A 179 8.15 16.58 -7.90
CA LEU A 179 8.80 16.34 -9.19
C LEU A 179 9.20 17.68 -9.82
N THR A 180 10.42 17.74 -10.38
CA THR A 180 10.82 18.89 -11.23
C THR A 180 10.61 18.54 -12.69
N MET A 181 9.76 19.31 -13.36
CA MET A 181 9.46 19.20 -14.78
C MET A 181 10.61 19.76 -15.63
N GLU A 182 10.61 19.48 -16.93
CA GLU A 182 11.69 19.92 -17.85
C GLU A 182 11.83 21.44 -17.95
N ASP A 183 10.74 22.19 -17.74
CA ASP A 183 10.73 23.66 -17.72
C ASP A 183 11.18 24.24 -16.36
N GLY A 184 11.56 23.39 -15.41
CA GLY A 184 11.95 23.77 -14.05
C GLY A 184 10.80 23.93 -13.07
N THR A 185 9.54 23.72 -13.50
CA THR A 185 8.38 23.77 -12.61
C THR A 185 8.46 22.64 -11.58
N ILE A 186 8.26 22.98 -10.31
CA ILE A 186 8.15 21.99 -9.23
C ILE A 186 6.67 21.68 -9.02
N ILE A 187 6.32 20.40 -9.12
CA ILE A 187 4.97 19.89 -8.86
C ILE A 187 4.91 19.31 -7.45
N ASP A 188 4.01 19.87 -6.64
CA ASP A 188 3.63 19.38 -5.31
C ASP A 188 2.17 18.93 -5.35
N MET A 189 1.93 17.66 -5.00
CA MET A 189 0.59 17.07 -4.90
C MET A 189 0.36 16.43 -3.53
N SER A 190 1.03 16.96 -2.50
CA SER A 190 0.84 16.49 -1.13
C SER A 190 -0.55 16.80 -0.61
N ASP A 191 -1.11 15.89 0.19
CA ASP A 191 -2.45 16.06 0.76
C ASP A 191 -2.40 16.09 2.30
N ALA A 192 -2.78 17.20 2.92
CA ALA A 192 -2.67 17.41 4.37
C ALA A 192 -3.54 16.45 5.22
N ARG A 193 -4.53 15.77 4.61
CA ARG A 193 -5.36 14.77 5.29
C ARG A 193 -4.57 13.50 5.62
N ILE A 194 -3.63 13.10 4.76
CA ILE A 194 -2.76 11.94 4.98
C ILE A 194 -1.71 12.28 6.06
N LYS A 195 -1.68 11.47 7.12
CA LYS A 195 -0.81 11.68 8.31
C LYS A 195 0.45 10.84 8.32
N ALA A 196 0.43 9.68 7.67
CA ALA A 196 1.57 8.78 7.58
C ALA A 196 1.47 7.90 6.32
N GLY A 197 2.54 7.19 5.97
CA GLY A 197 2.43 6.21 4.90
C GLY A 197 3.53 5.15 4.86
N VAL A 198 3.36 4.20 3.93
CA VAL A 198 4.29 3.10 3.68
C VAL A 198 4.60 3.01 2.20
N LEU A 199 5.89 2.98 1.87
CA LEU A 199 6.40 2.85 0.50
C LEU A 199 7.05 1.48 0.35
N LEU A 200 6.49 0.64 -0.52
CA LEU A 200 6.92 -0.73 -0.77
C LEU A 200 7.63 -0.80 -2.12
N ALA A 201 8.90 -1.22 -2.16
CA ALA A 201 9.70 -1.30 -3.39
C ALA A 201 9.63 -0.02 -4.23
N SER A 202 9.80 1.12 -3.57
CA SER A 202 9.56 2.45 -4.16
C SER A 202 10.58 2.81 -5.23
N PRO A 203 10.20 3.49 -6.32
CA PRO A 203 11.16 4.24 -7.11
C PRO A 203 12.01 5.16 -6.21
N GLY A 204 13.30 5.24 -6.54
CA GLY A 204 14.27 6.10 -5.86
C GLY A 204 14.61 7.34 -6.69
N ASN A 205 15.83 7.86 -6.53
CA ASN A 205 16.29 9.05 -7.22
C ASN A 205 16.28 8.91 -8.75
N GLY A 206 16.13 10.05 -9.44
CA GLY A 206 16.11 10.14 -10.89
C GLY A 206 17.50 10.32 -11.51
N GLY A 207 17.54 10.97 -12.68
CA GLY A 207 18.77 11.33 -13.36
C GLY A 207 19.60 10.12 -13.78
N ASN A 208 20.87 10.09 -13.38
CA ASN A 208 21.81 9.02 -13.74
C ASN A 208 21.48 7.67 -13.09
N ASP A 209 20.61 7.66 -12.09
CA ASP A 209 20.16 6.43 -11.45
C ASP A 209 19.11 5.69 -12.30
N LEU A 210 18.48 6.36 -13.29
CA LEU A 210 17.52 5.75 -14.20
C LEU A 210 18.21 4.94 -15.31
N SER A 211 17.55 3.88 -15.78
CA SER A 211 17.94 3.22 -17.01
C SER A 211 17.77 4.17 -18.20
N PRO A 212 18.54 4.03 -19.31
CA PRO A 212 18.35 4.88 -20.49
C PRO A 212 16.93 4.81 -21.04
N ALA A 213 16.31 3.63 -21.04
CA ALA A 213 14.94 3.45 -21.52
C ALA A 213 13.93 4.22 -20.64
N THR A 214 14.10 4.16 -19.32
CA THR A 214 13.23 4.85 -18.36
C THR A 214 13.44 6.36 -18.38
N TYR A 215 14.68 6.83 -18.54
CA TYR A 215 14.99 8.25 -18.69
C TYR A 215 14.27 8.88 -19.90
N GLU A 216 14.15 8.14 -21.00
CA GLU A 216 13.42 8.58 -22.19
C GLU A 216 11.90 8.41 -22.03
N MET A 217 11.43 7.30 -21.46
CA MET A 217 10.00 6.99 -21.36
C MET A 217 9.27 7.82 -20.30
N PHE A 218 9.95 8.16 -19.19
CA PHE A 218 9.36 8.88 -18.05
C PHE A 218 10.10 10.19 -17.77
N PRO A 219 10.02 11.19 -18.68
CA PRO A 219 10.71 12.47 -18.50
C PRO A 219 10.29 13.20 -17.21
N PHE A 220 9.06 12.97 -16.74
CA PHE A 220 8.54 13.51 -15.48
C PHE A 220 9.33 13.04 -14.24
N TYR A 221 9.99 11.88 -14.30
CA TYR A 221 10.69 11.28 -13.15
C TYR A 221 12.20 11.48 -13.19
N ARG A 222 12.71 12.38 -14.05
CA ARG A 222 14.15 12.66 -14.12
C ARG A 222 14.68 13.37 -12.88
N ASN A 223 13.85 14.11 -12.16
CA ASN A 223 14.28 14.96 -11.06
C ASN A 223 13.29 14.91 -9.87
N PRO A 224 13.13 13.76 -9.18
CA PRO A 224 12.34 13.69 -7.96
C PRO A 224 13.04 14.44 -6.81
N ILE A 225 12.25 15.04 -5.93
CA ILE A 225 12.69 15.79 -4.76
C ILE A 225 12.09 15.15 -3.51
N PHE A 226 12.95 14.50 -2.73
CA PHE A 226 12.57 13.86 -1.46
C PHE A 226 12.69 14.79 -0.25
N SER A 227 13.39 15.92 -0.37
CA SER A 227 13.65 16.84 0.76
C SER A 227 12.39 17.46 1.38
N LYS A 228 11.25 17.38 0.70
CA LYS A 228 9.94 17.86 1.15
C LYS A 228 9.01 16.76 1.66
N MET A 229 9.41 15.49 1.57
CA MET A 229 8.65 14.37 2.11
C MET A 229 8.83 14.27 3.63
N VAL A 230 8.22 15.20 4.37
CA VAL A 230 8.43 15.40 5.82
C VAL A 230 7.53 14.52 6.70
N LYS A 231 6.48 13.93 6.15
CA LYS A 231 5.54 13.12 6.93
C LYS A 231 6.18 11.80 7.41
N PRO A 232 5.72 11.23 8.53
CA PRO A 232 6.13 9.87 8.94
C PRO A 232 5.96 8.86 7.80
N THR A 233 7.05 8.19 7.43
CA THR A 233 7.01 7.17 6.36
C THR A 233 7.87 5.96 6.70
N LEU A 234 7.29 4.77 6.52
CA LEU A 234 8.03 3.51 6.48
C LEU A 234 8.39 3.18 5.03
N VAL A 235 9.65 2.92 4.77
CA VAL A 235 10.15 2.43 3.50
C VAL A 235 10.49 0.95 3.66
N ILE A 236 9.98 0.09 2.79
CA ILE A 236 10.31 -1.35 2.79
C ILE A 236 10.92 -1.68 1.42
N ALA A 237 12.16 -2.17 1.45
CA ALA A 237 12.92 -2.54 0.26
C ALA A 237 13.39 -3.99 0.37
N GLY A 238 13.30 -4.75 -0.72
CA GLY A 238 13.92 -6.06 -0.84
C GLY A 238 15.38 -5.93 -1.26
N ASP A 239 16.31 -6.61 -0.60
CA ASP A 239 17.73 -6.52 -0.94
C ASP A 239 18.12 -7.31 -2.21
N ALA A 240 17.19 -8.10 -2.75
CA ALA A 240 17.30 -8.81 -4.02
C ALA A 240 16.43 -8.18 -5.12
N ASP A 241 15.85 -6.99 -4.90
CA ASP A 241 15.12 -6.23 -5.93
C ASP A 241 16.08 -5.50 -6.88
N SER A 242 17.02 -6.24 -7.47
CA SER A 242 18.07 -5.69 -8.33
C SER A 242 17.70 -5.66 -9.81
N GLU A 243 16.74 -6.48 -10.22
CA GLU A 243 16.31 -6.63 -11.62
C GLU A 243 15.15 -5.68 -11.91
N SER A 244 15.40 -4.38 -11.81
CA SER A 244 14.43 -3.35 -12.17
C SER A 244 14.71 -2.77 -13.55
N PRO A 245 13.74 -2.76 -14.48
CA PRO A 245 13.92 -2.08 -15.77
C PRO A 245 14.04 -0.55 -15.61
N TRP A 246 13.75 0.00 -14.43
CA TRP A 246 13.71 1.44 -14.20
C TRP A 246 15.05 2.07 -13.82
N THR A 247 15.97 1.31 -13.25
CA THR A 247 17.21 1.84 -12.68
C THR A 247 18.42 1.00 -13.07
N ASN A 248 19.60 1.63 -13.08
CA ASN A 248 20.88 0.94 -13.20
C ASN A 248 21.55 0.69 -11.83
N ARG A 249 20.98 1.19 -10.73
CA ARG A 249 21.62 1.19 -9.40
C ARG A 249 21.45 -0.13 -8.64
N GLY A 250 20.36 -0.86 -8.91
CA GLY A 250 20.01 -2.11 -8.23
C GLY A 250 19.17 -1.87 -6.98
N ALA A 251 19.13 -2.85 -6.07
CA ALA A 251 18.17 -2.92 -4.97
C ALA A 251 18.24 -1.74 -3.98
N ASP A 252 19.41 -1.13 -3.79
CA ASP A 252 19.58 0.00 -2.90
C ASP A 252 18.85 1.26 -3.38
N TRP A 253 18.49 1.34 -4.67
CA TRP A 253 17.65 2.40 -5.23
C TRP A 253 16.34 2.57 -4.48
N HIS A 254 15.73 1.46 -4.07
CA HIS A 254 14.46 1.44 -3.36
C HIS A 254 14.54 1.99 -1.93
N THR A 255 15.75 2.27 -1.42
CA THR A 255 15.97 2.88 -0.09
C THR A 255 16.02 4.40 -0.13
N ASP A 256 16.06 5.03 -1.31
CA ASP A 256 16.20 6.48 -1.45
C ASP A 256 15.13 7.32 -0.76
N PRO A 257 13.84 6.94 -0.76
CA PRO A 257 12.85 7.70 -0.02
C PRO A 257 13.17 7.78 1.48
N TYR A 258 13.87 6.77 2.04
CA TYR A 258 14.42 6.86 3.39
C TYR A 258 15.67 7.74 3.42
N THR A 259 16.64 7.50 2.54
CA THR A 259 17.95 8.17 2.59
C THR A 259 17.85 9.67 2.33
N LEU A 260 17.09 10.08 1.31
CA LEU A 260 17.03 11.44 0.78
C LEU A 260 15.97 12.33 1.43
N SER A 261 15.03 11.76 2.17
CA SER A 261 13.99 12.52 2.90
C SER A 261 14.43 12.90 4.32
N PRO A 262 13.89 13.98 4.90
CA PRO A 262 14.02 14.25 6.33
C PRO A 262 13.20 13.28 7.18
N GLY A 263 13.62 13.07 8.43
CA GLY A 263 12.86 12.33 9.43
C GLY A 263 11.53 13.02 9.80
N PRO A 264 10.56 12.29 10.38
CA PRO A 264 10.68 10.90 10.82
C PRO A 264 10.56 9.91 9.65
N LYS A 265 11.49 8.95 9.56
CA LYS A 265 11.51 7.86 8.58
C LYS A 265 12.02 6.59 9.22
N CYS A 266 11.45 5.46 8.80
CA CYS A 266 12.03 4.14 9.07
C CYS A 266 12.23 3.39 7.75
N LEU A 267 13.26 2.55 7.70
CA LEU A 267 13.59 1.65 6.62
C LEU A 267 13.56 0.22 7.16
N VAL A 268 12.94 -0.68 6.39
CA VAL A 268 13.05 -2.12 6.57
C VAL A 268 13.66 -2.70 5.30
N THR A 269 14.82 -3.32 5.45
CA THR A 269 15.44 -4.10 4.36
C THR A 269 15.11 -5.58 4.55
N ILE A 270 14.47 -6.18 3.55
CA ILE A 270 13.93 -7.54 3.55
C ILE A 270 14.90 -8.50 2.84
N PRO A 271 15.49 -9.48 3.55
CA PRO A 271 16.45 -10.42 2.99
C PRO A 271 15.84 -11.34 1.93
N GLY A 272 16.52 -11.42 0.79
CA GLY A 272 16.11 -12.14 -0.40
C GLY A 272 14.77 -11.67 -0.99
N GLY A 273 14.25 -10.52 -0.55
CA GLY A 273 13.03 -9.95 -1.12
C GLY A 273 13.33 -9.35 -2.49
N MET A 274 12.50 -9.67 -3.47
CA MET A 274 12.52 -9.02 -4.78
C MET A 274 11.36 -8.01 -4.84
N HIS A 275 11.02 -7.54 -6.04
CA HIS A 275 10.00 -6.51 -6.25
C HIS A 275 8.65 -6.83 -5.59
N SER A 276 8.18 -8.07 -5.68
CA SER A 276 6.88 -8.48 -5.10
C SER A 276 6.94 -8.75 -3.59
N LEU A 277 8.10 -8.57 -2.94
CA LEU A 277 8.29 -8.64 -1.49
C LEU A 277 7.68 -9.90 -0.85
N GLY A 278 7.80 -11.05 -1.53
CA GLY A 278 7.23 -12.32 -1.08
C GLY A 278 5.80 -12.60 -1.57
N GLY A 279 5.29 -11.86 -2.54
CA GLY A 279 3.95 -12.06 -3.12
C GLY A 279 2.86 -11.20 -2.48
N ILE A 280 3.18 -9.96 -2.07
CA ILE A 280 2.18 -9.06 -1.47
C ILE A 280 1.03 -8.70 -2.43
N SER A 281 1.27 -8.80 -3.74
CA SER A 281 0.33 -8.39 -4.79
C SER A 281 -0.82 -9.38 -5.01
N GLY A 282 -0.71 -10.63 -4.56
CA GLY A 282 -1.77 -11.62 -4.73
C GLY A 282 -1.40 -12.99 -4.17
N TYR A 283 -2.41 -13.79 -3.84
CA TYR A 283 -2.22 -15.20 -3.46
C TYR A 283 -1.87 -16.02 -4.71
N ASP A 284 -0.81 -16.83 -4.64
CA ASP A 284 -0.35 -17.72 -5.72
C ASP A 284 -0.23 -16.98 -7.07
N ALA A 285 0.18 -15.71 -7.03
CA ALA A 285 0.20 -14.85 -8.20
C ALA A 285 1.35 -15.26 -9.13
N ALA A 286 1.04 -15.67 -10.36
CA ALA A 286 2.06 -16.13 -11.31
C ALA A 286 3.15 -15.09 -11.63
N GLU A 287 2.86 -13.79 -11.47
CA GLU A 287 3.86 -12.71 -11.64
C GLU A 287 4.80 -12.55 -10.44
N SER A 288 4.50 -13.19 -9.30
CA SER A 288 5.32 -13.16 -8.09
C SER A 288 6.41 -14.23 -8.14
N ILE A 289 7.54 -13.89 -8.74
CA ILE A 289 8.69 -14.81 -8.87
C ILE A 289 9.47 -15.04 -7.56
N ASP A 290 9.17 -14.28 -6.50
CA ASP A 290 9.82 -14.38 -5.18
C ASP A 290 8.87 -14.80 -4.06
N GLU A 291 7.75 -15.45 -4.39
CA GLU A 291 6.70 -15.79 -3.43
C GLU A 291 7.24 -16.50 -2.19
N ASN A 292 6.93 -15.94 -1.03
CA ASN A 292 7.36 -16.45 0.26
C ASN A 292 6.38 -15.98 1.36
N PRO A 293 5.54 -16.88 1.92
CA PRO A 293 4.56 -16.52 2.92
C PRO A 293 5.13 -15.88 4.20
N GLU A 294 6.33 -16.29 4.65
CA GLU A 294 7.00 -15.67 5.82
C GLU A 294 7.42 -14.23 5.50
N ARG A 295 7.91 -13.98 4.30
CA ARG A 295 8.29 -12.64 3.84
C ARG A 295 7.08 -11.73 3.69
N ALA A 296 6.04 -12.16 2.98
CA ALA A 296 4.81 -11.38 2.83
C ALA A 296 4.17 -11.07 4.18
N ALA A 297 4.16 -12.03 5.10
CA ALA A 297 3.67 -11.83 6.46
C ALA A 297 4.53 -10.84 7.27
N THR A 298 5.85 -10.88 7.11
CA THR A 298 6.77 -9.90 7.73
C THR A 298 6.45 -8.49 7.26
N VAL A 299 6.29 -8.30 5.94
CA VAL A 299 5.95 -7.00 5.34
C VAL A 299 4.59 -6.49 5.84
N ALA A 300 3.57 -7.35 5.88
CA ALA A 300 2.23 -7.00 6.36
C ALA A 300 2.22 -6.60 7.85
N ARG A 301 2.92 -7.37 8.70
CA ARG A 301 2.99 -7.12 10.15
C ARG A 301 3.76 -5.85 10.50
N LEU A 302 4.88 -5.59 9.83
CA LEU A 302 5.66 -4.37 10.05
C LEU A 302 4.91 -3.13 9.55
N THR A 303 4.21 -3.24 8.41
CA THR A 303 3.32 -2.19 7.90
C THR A 303 2.23 -1.87 8.91
N TRP A 304 1.52 -2.90 9.41
CA TRP A 304 0.49 -2.73 10.42
C TRP A 304 1.03 -2.04 11.69
N ALA A 305 2.14 -2.56 12.23
CA ALA A 305 2.72 -2.06 13.47
C ALA A 305 3.16 -0.59 13.33
N TYR A 306 3.78 -0.24 12.21
CA TYR A 306 4.20 1.12 11.91
C TYR A 306 3.01 2.07 11.82
N LEU A 307 1.99 1.73 11.02
CA LEU A 307 0.82 2.58 10.83
C LEU A 307 0.02 2.76 12.12
N CYS A 308 -0.08 1.72 12.96
CA CYS A 308 -0.69 1.84 14.28
C CYS A 308 0.00 2.91 15.13
N SER A 309 1.32 2.87 15.26
CA SER A 309 2.08 3.85 16.05
C SER A 309 2.15 5.24 15.39
N ALA A 310 2.21 5.30 14.06
CA ALA A 310 2.30 6.56 13.32
C ALA A 310 0.99 7.36 13.31
N LEU A 311 -0.16 6.67 13.30
CA LEU A 311 -1.48 7.30 13.36
C LEU A 311 -1.95 7.51 14.80
N ILE A 312 -1.57 6.61 15.72
CA ILE A 312 -1.99 6.64 17.13
C ILE A 312 -0.72 6.69 17.99
N PRO A 313 -0.21 7.89 18.35
CA PRO A 313 1.09 8.04 18.99
C PRO A 313 1.30 7.25 20.29
N GLU A 314 0.23 7.00 21.06
CA GLU A 314 0.26 6.21 22.30
C GLU A 314 0.41 4.69 22.04
N ASN A 315 0.30 4.24 20.80
CA ASN A 315 0.36 2.83 20.43
C ASN A 315 1.82 2.36 20.30
N SER A 316 2.19 1.34 21.08
CA SER A 316 3.55 0.77 21.11
C SER A 316 3.80 -0.38 20.11
N ALA A 317 2.95 -0.57 19.10
CA ALA A 317 3.06 -1.67 18.15
C ALA A 317 4.39 -1.63 17.38
N TRP A 318 4.81 -0.45 16.89
CA TRP A 318 6.05 -0.32 16.15
C TRP A 318 7.29 -0.63 17.00
N SER A 319 7.36 -0.09 18.22
CA SER A 319 8.49 -0.38 19.12
C SER A 319 8.56 -1.87 19.48
N SER A 320 7.40 -2.50 19.74
CA SER A 320 7.31 -3.93 20.02
C SER A 320 7.76 -4.78 18.83
N ALA A 321 7.42 -4.35 17.60
CA ALA A 321 7.88 -5.00 16.38
C ALA A 321 9.40 -4.83 16.20
N CYS A 322 9.95 -3.65 16.46
CA CYS A 322 11.39 -3.39 16.42
C CYS A 322 12.16 -4.30 17.40
N ASP A 323 11.66 -4.48 18.62
CA ASP A 323 12.27 -5.36 19.64
C ASP A 323 12.33 -6.83 19.19
N VAL A 324 11.35 -7.27 18.40
CA VAL A 324 11.33 -8.60 17.78
C VAL A 324 12.32 -8.67 16.64
N MET A 325 12.32 -7.68 15.73
CA MET A 325 13.22 -7.63 14.58
C MET A 325 14.70 -7.58 15.01
N ALA A 326 15.02 -6.88 16.09
CA ALA A 326 16.38 -6.84 16.67
C ALA A 326 16.90 -8.23 17.07
N LYS A 327 16.00 -9.20 17.32
CA LYS A 327 16.33 -10.60 17.67
C LYS A 327 16.20 -11.56 16.48
N MET A 328 15.61 -11.13 15.37
CA MET A 328 15.27 -11.97 14.21
C MET A 328 15.78 -11.34 12.92
N THR A 329 17.10 -11.19 12.84
CA THR A 329 17.78 -10.54 11.71
C THR A 329 17.56 -11.26 10.39
N ASN A 330 17.11 -12.51 10.41
CA ASN A 330 16.71 -13.26 9.21
C ASN A 330 15.42 -12.72 8.55
N LEU A 331 14.55 -12.04 9.31
CA LEU A 331 13.33 -11.41 8.78
C LEU A 331 13.62 -10.04 8.16
N GLY A 332 14.70 -9.39 8.59
CA GLY A 332 15.19 -8.14 8.03
C GLY A 332 15.83 -7.21 9.04
N LYS A 333 16.25 -6.05 8.54
CA LYS A 333 16.94 -5.01 9.31
C LYS A 333 16.07 -3.76 9.37
N VAL A 334 15.97 -3.15 10.55
CA VAL A 334 15.22 -1.91 10.78
C VAL A 334 16.18 -0.77 11.09
N GLU A 335 15.96 0.38 10.45
CA GLU A 335 16.71 1.62 10.66
C GLU A 335 15.73 2.80 10.73
N CYS A 336 15.87 3.72 11.69
CA CYS A 336 14.97 4.87 11.82
C CYS A 336 15.75 6.16 12.06
N LYS A 337 15.19 7.30 11.61
CA LYS A 337 15.74 8.65 11.76
C LYS A 337 14.64 9.70 11.90
#